data_AF-A0A382TDS5-F1
#
_entry.id   AF-A0A382TDS5-F1
#
_cell.length_a   1.000
_cell.length_b   1.000
_cell.length_c   1.000
_cell.angle_alpha   90.00
_cell.angle_beta   90.00
_cell.angle_gamma   90.00
#
_symmetry.space_group_name_H-M   'P 1'
#
loop_
_entity.id
_entity.type
_entity.pdbx_description
1 polymer ?
#
loop_
_entity_poly.entity_id
_entity_poly.type
_entity_poly.pdbx_seq_one_letter_code
_entity_poly.pdbx_strand_id
1 'polypeptide(L)'
;MVVFTIGFMKGTMNSLFFDTAVILTGHEKIVTRAYKEESQLLPNDLALLEVDQLVNKLDQDYPEFFWSPRITFAGLLDVPDENGETKSQGPVIALGIDLFSENSRQAEIWELDRVLVEGALPQNREDALISSKLAEQLNLSVGESVTFIGSTMDNAFTTYNFNVSGTFNLRKGQTDKQM
;
A
#
# COMPACT_ATOMS: atom_id res chain seq x y z
N MET A 1 -5.92 19.93 34.44
CA MET A 1 -6.88 19.57 33.38
C MET A 1 -6.53 20.19 32.04
N VAL A 2 -6.34 21.51 31.93
CA VAL A 2 -5.98 22.19 30.66
C VAL A 2 -4.71 21.61 29.99
N VAL A 3 -3.64 21.36 30.75
CA VAL A 3 -2.40 20.76 30.21
C VAL A 3 -2.63 19.35 29.66
N PHE A 4 -3.45 18.54 30.33
CA PHE A 4 -3.81 17.21 29.87
C PHE A 4 -4.62 17.26 28.57
N THR A 5 -5.64 18.14 28.51
CA THR A 5 -6.47 18.30 27.31
C THR A 5 -5.65 18.78 26.11
N ILE A 6 -4.75 19.74 26.31
CA ILE A 6 -3.84 20.23 25.25
C ILE A 6 -2.89 19.11 24.79
N GLY A 7 -2.28 18.37 25.73
CA GLY A 7 -1.40 17.25 25.42
C GLY A 7 -2.11 16.14 24.63
N PHE A 8 -3.32 15.77 25.06
CA PHE A 8 -4.16 14.78 24.37
C PHE A 8 -4.56 15.23 22.96
N MET A 9 -5.03 16.47 22.79
CA MET A 9 -5.42 16.99 21.47
C MET A 9 -4.23 17.03 20.51
N LYS A 10 -3.06 17.51 20.99
CA LYS A 10 -1.84 17.57 20.19
C LYS A 10 -1.36 16.17 19.78
N GLY A 11 -1.40 15.21 20.71
CA GLY A 11 -1.07 13.82 20.43
C GLY A 11 -1.98 13.21 19.36
N THR A 12 -3.30 13.37 19.50
CA THR A 12 -4.28 12.87 18.54
C THR A 12 -4.11 13.50 17.15
N MET A 13 -3.93 14.82 17.08
CA MET A 13 -3.68 15.50 15.80
C MET A 13 -2.41 15.01 15.13
N ASN A 14 -1.30 14.92 15.88
CA ASN A 14 -0.03 14.44 15.33
C ASN A 14 -0.13 13.01 14.81
N SER A 15 -0.83 12.12 15.52
CA SER A 15 -1.07 10.75 15.05
C SER A 15 -1.84 10.76 13.73
N LEU A 16 -2.95 11.50 13.63
CA LEU A 16 -3.75 11.57 12.40
C LEU A 16 -2.94 12.07 11.20
N PHE A 17 -2.10 13.10 11.40
CA PHE A 17 -1.22 13.60 10.35
C PHE A 17 -0.21 12.55 9.90
N PHE A 18 0.49 11.93 10.85
CA PHE A 18 1.51 10.93 10.54
C PHE A 18 0.91 9.70 9.84
N ASP A 19 -0.23 9.22 10.35
CA ASP A 19 -0.94 8.07 9.81
C ASP A 19 -1.41 8.29 8.37
N THR A 20 -1.95 9.48 8.09
CA THR A 20 -2.39 9.86 6.73
C THR A 20 -1.19 10.06 5.80
N ALA A 21 -0.11 10.69 6.30
CA ALA A 21 1.10 10.92 5.54
C ALA A 21 1.71 9.59 5.09
N VAL A 22 1.91 8.62 6.00
CA VAL A 22 2.49 7.31 5.66
C VAL A 22 1.73 6.63 4.51
N ILE A 23 0.39 6.72 4.51
CA ILE A 23 -0.48 6.05 3.54
C ILE A 23 -0.48 6.76 2.18
N LEU A 24 -0.59 8.09 2.13
CA LEU A 24 -0.89 8.81 0.87
C LEU A 24 0.35 9.42 0.18
N THR A 25 1.26 10.00 0.96
CA THR A 25 2.30 10.90 0.43
C THR A 25 3.70 10.64 0.94
N GLY A 26 3.85 10.12 2.15
CA GLY A 26 5.04 10.35 2.98
C GLY A 26 5.09 11.80 3.48
N HIS A 27 6.23 12.19 4.04
CA HIS A 27 6.50 13.59 4.38
C HIS A 27 6.60 14.44 3.11
N GLU A 28 7.23 13.89 2.07
CA GLU A 28 7.36 14.50 0.76
C GLU A 28 7.07 13.47 -0.34
N LYS A 29 6.36 13.90 -1.40
CA LYS A 29 5.98 13.07 -2.54
C LYS A 29 6.41 13.75 -3.83
N ILE A 30 7.21 13.05 -4.64
CA ILE A 30 7.62 13.52 -5.97
C ILE A 30 6.77 12.79 -7.01
N VAL A 31 6.10 13.57 -7.85
CA VAL A 31 5.27 13.10 -8.97
C VAL A 31 5.41 14.05 -10.14
N THR A 32 5.03 13.60 -11.34
CA THR A 32 4.91 14.51 -12.49
C THR A 32 3.77 15.52 -12.27
N ARG A 33 3.81 16.65 -12.99
CA ARG A 33 2.73 17.64 -12.94
C ARG A 33 1.40 17.04 -13.40
N ALA A 34 1.42 16.27 -14.49
CA ALA A 34 0.25 15.59 -15.02
C ALA A 34 -0.33 14.61 -13.98
N TYR A 35 0.52 13.79 -13.34
CA TYR A 35 0.05 12.87 -12.28
C TYR A 35 -0.63 13.64 -11.15
N LYS A 36 -0.08 14.80 -10.75
CA LYS A 36 -0.65 15.62 -9.67
C LYS A 36 -2.07 16.09 -10.00
N GLU A 37 -2.30 16.54 -11.23
CA GLU A 37 -3.60 17.02 -11.71
C GLU A 37 -4.65 15.90 -11.68
N GLU A 38 -4.27 14.68 -12.06
CA GLU A 38 -5.16 13.52 -12.18
C GLU A 38 -5.03 12.51 -11.01
N SER A 39 -4.41 12.91 -9.89
CA SER A 39 -4.04 11.98 -8.81
C SER A 39 -5.22 11.22 -8.18
N GLN A 40 -6.44 11.75 -8.30
CA GLN A 40 -7.68 11.11 -7.83
C GLN A 40 -8.02 9.85 -8.63
N LEU A 41 -7.52 9.73 -9.87
CA LEU A 41 -7.76 8.61 -10.76
C LEU A 41 -6.74 7.47 -10.59
N LEU A 42 -5.73 7.64 -9.74
CA LEU A 42 -4.61 6.71 -9.58
C LEU A 42 -3.99 6.30 -10.94
N PRO A 43 -3.53 7.26 -11.76
CA PRO A 43 -3.15 7.03 -13.15
C PRO A 43 -1.85 6.23 -13.29
N ASN A 44 -1.98 4.94 -13.64
CA ASN A 44 -0.84 4.06 -13.92
C ASN A 44 -0.04 4.48 -15.17
N ASP A 45 -0.70 5.14 -16.12
CA ASP A 45 -0.13 5.69 -17.35
C ASP A 45 0.80 6.89 -17.10
N LEU A 46 0.67 7.55 -15.94
CA LEU A 46 1.50 8.69 -15.52
C LEU A 46 2.56 8.30 -14.47
N ALA A 47 2.79 6.99 -14.27
CA ALA A 47 3.82 6.49 -13.39
C ALA A 47 5.23 6.89 -13.86
N LEU A 48 6.13 7.11 -12.90
CA LEU A 48 7.54 7.35 -13.19
C LEU A 48 8.23 6.02 -13.52
N LEU A 49 9.00 6.01 -14.61
CA LEU A 49 9.83 4.88 -15.01
C LEU A 49 11.30 5.12 -14.64
N GLU A 50 12.09 4.04 -14.57
CA GLU A 50 13.54 4.09 -14.29
C GLU A 50 13.90 4.93 -13.06
N VAL A 51 13.07 4.80 -12.02
CA VAL A 51 13.13 5.63 -10.80
C VAL A 51 14.43 5.47 -10.01
N ASP A 52 15.20 4.41 -10.24
CA ASP A 52 16.47 4.16 -9.55
C ASP A 52 17.46 5.32 -9.72
N GLN A 53 17.56 5.90 -10.92
CA GLN A 53 18.44 7.05 -11.16
C GLN A 53 17.96 8.30 -10.42
N LEU A 54 16.64 8.50 -10.37
CA LEU A 54 16.02 9.62 -9.66
C LEU A 54 16.23 9.49 -8.15
N VAL A 55 15.99 8.31 -7.58
CA VAL A 55 16.19 8.02 -6.15
C VAL A 55 17.65 8.23 -5.76
N ASN A 56 18.60 7.67 -6.52
CA ASN A 56 20.03 7.86 -6.26
C ASN A 56 20.46 9.33 -6.28
N LYS A 57 19.85 10.14 -7.16
CA LYS A 57 20.11 11.59 -7.20
C LYS A 57 19.51 12.30 -5.98
N LEU A 58 18.28 11.95 -5.59
CA LEU A 58 17.61 12.54 -4.44
C LEU A 58 18.33 12.20 -3.13
N ASP A 59 18.85 10.99 -2.99
CA ASP A 59 19.65 10.59 -1.83
C ASP A 59 20.96 11.40 -1.71
N GLN A 60 21.53 11.85 -2.83
CA GLN A 60 22.73 12.72 -2.85
C GLN A 60 22.39 14.18 -2.59
N ASP A 61 21.32 14.69 -3.22
CA ASP A 61 20.92 16.09 -3.13
C ASP A 61 20.25 16.40 -1.77
N TYR A 62 19.57 15.43 -1.16
CA TYR A 62 18.77 15.56 0.06
C TYR A 62 18.99 14.36 1.02
N PRO A 63 20.20 14.22 1.60
CA PRO A 63 20.59 13.07 2.41
C PRO A 63 19.84 12.96 3.76
N GLU A 64 19.13 14.01 4.18
CA GLU A 64 18.27 14.01 5.36
C GLU A 64 16.95 13.26 5.18
N PHE A 65 16.56 12.99 3.93
CA PHE A 65 15.35 12.26 3.60
C PHE A 65 15.66 10.80 3.24
N PHE A 66 14.68 9.94 3.48
CA PHE A 66 14.67 8.57 2.97
C PHE A 66 13.72 8.51 1.77
N TRP A 67 14.28 8.32 0.57
CA TRP A 67 13.51 8.20 -0.66
C TRP A 67 13.27 6.75 -1.00
N SER A 68 12.05 6.42 -1.41
CA SER A 68 11.71 5.05 -1.80
C SER A 68 10.53 5.07 -2.79
N PRO A 69 10.62 4.28 -3.88
CA PRO A 69 9.59 4.24 -4.88
C PRO A 69 8.33 3.58 -4.34
N ARG A 70 7.17 4.09 -4.76
CA ARG A 70 5.85 3.55 -4.42
C ARG A 70 4.93 3.69 -5.62
N ILE A 71 4.05 2.71 -5.82
CA ILE A 71 3.01 2.74 -6.85
C ILE A 71 1.66 2.42 -6.21
N THR A 72 0.63 3.19 -6.54
CA THR A 72 -0.75 2.96 -6.08
C THR A 72 -1.62 2.75 -7.28
N PHE A 73 -2.40 1.67 -7.29
CA PHE A 73 -3.24 1.30 -8.42
C PHE A 73 -4.53 0.67 -7.90
N ALA A 74 -5.59 0.72 -8.71
CA ALA A 74 -6.88 0.13 -8.38
C ALA A 74 -7.25 -0.96 -9.38
N GLY A 75 -8.07 -1.90 -8.93
CA GLY A 75 -8.55 -2.99 -9.76
C GLY A 75 -9.59 -3.84 -9.03
N LEU A 76 -9.73 -5.08 -9.48
CA LEU A 76 -10.51 -6.11 -8.82
C LEU A 76 -9.56 -7.17 -8.27
N LEU A 77 -9.90 -7.70 -7.11
CA LEU A 77 -9.29 -8.91 -6.56
C LEU A 77 -10.31 -10.04 -6.69
N ASP A 78 -9.91 -11.09 -7.41
CA ASP A 78 -10.70 -12.29 -7.65
C ASP A 78 -10.13 -13.46 -6.84
N VAL A 79 -10.99 -14.16 -6.11
CA VAL A 79 -10.64 -15.35 -5.32
C VAL A 79 -11.19 -16.57 -6.05
N PRO A 80 -10.33 -17.51 -6.47
CA PRO A 80 -10.77 -18.73 -7.14
C PRO A 80 -11.32 -19.76 -6.14
N ASP A 81 -12.13 -20.69 -6.65
CA ASP A 81 -12.51 -21.93 -5.98
C ASP A 81 -11.51 -23.07 -6.27
N GLU A 82 -11.83 -24.28 -5.81
CA GLU A 82 -10.99 -25.47 -6.04
C GLU A 82 -10.81 -25.84 -7.52
N ASN A 83 -11.72 -25.39 -8.40
CA ASN A 83 -11.68 -25.61 -9.84
C ASN A 83 -11.01 -24.46 -10.61
N GLY A 84 -10.62 -23.38 -9.91
CA GLY A 84 -10.10 -22.15 -10.51
C GLY A 84 -11.17 -21.19 -11.04
N GLU A 85 -12.44 -21.40 -10.70
CA GLU A 85 -13.53 -20.49 -11.06
C GLU A 85 -13.69 -19.38 -10.00
N THR A 86 -14.21 -18.21 -10.39
CA THR A 86 -14.46 -17.10 -9.45
C THR A 86 -15.41 -17.53 -8.34
N LYS A 87 -14.91 -17.61 -7.11
CA LYS A 87 -15.69 -17.82 -5.88
C LYS A 87 -16.22 -16.50 -5.34
N SER A 88 -15.35 -15.48 -5.26
CA SER A 88 -15.69 -14.14 -4.79
C SER A 88 -14.80 -13.11 -5.48
N GLN A 89 -15.30 -11.88 -5.61
CA GLN A 89 -14.57 -10.80 -6.26
C GLN A 89 -14.94 -9.46 -5.60
N GLY A 90 -13.97 -8.55 -5.49
CA GLY A 90 -14.21 -7.22 -4.93
C GLY A 90 -13.24 -6.17 -5.46
N PRO A 91 -13.64 -4.88 -5.47
CA PRO A 91 -12.74 -3.79 -5.80
C PRO A 91 -11.65 -3.64 -4.75
N VAL A 92 -10.43 -3.35 -5.19
CA VAL A 92 -9.27 -3.15 -4.32
C VAL A 92 -8.46 -1.94 -4.77
N ILE A 93 -7.90 -1.24 -3.78
CA ILE A 93 -6.79 -0.31 -3.99
C ILE A 93 -5.54 -1.02 -3.48
N ALA A 94 -4.56 -1.16 -4.35
CA ALA A 94 -3.30 -1.81 -4.06
C ALA A 94 -2.17 -0.78 -3.98
N LEU A 95 -1.20 -1.08 -3.13
CA LEU A 95 0.01 -0.30 -2.96
C LEU A 95 1.22 -1.20 -3.12
N GLY A 96 2.03 -0.94 -4.15
CA GLY A 96 3.37 -1.48 -4.28
C GLY A 96 4.36 -0.63 -3.50
N ILE A 97 5.03 -1.26 -2.53
CA ILE A 97 6.12 -0.68 -1.74
C ILE A 97 7.37 -1.55 -1.88
N ASP A 98 8.53 -0.93 -1.79
CA ASP A 98 9.80 -1.65 -1.79
C ASP A 98 10.08 -2.26 -0.41
N LEU A 99 9.90 -3.57 -0.24
CA LEU A 99 10.23 -4.30 0.99
C LEU A 99 11.59 -5.00 0.93
N PHE A 100 12.14 -5.22 -0.26
CA PHE A 100 13.21 -6.20 -0.47
C PHE A 100 14.58 -5.56 -0.73
N SER A 101 14.65 -4.26 -1.04
CA SER A 101 15.94 -3.57 -1.17
C SER A 101 16.72 -3.57 0.14
N GLU A 102 18.05 -3.69 0.06
CA GLU A 102 18.95 -3.80 1.24
C GLU A 102 18.76 -2.66 2.26
N ASN A 103 18.47 -1.45 1.77
CA ASN A 103 18.27 -0.26 2.61
C ASN A 103 16.79 0.10 2.80
N SER A 104 15.86 -0.81 2.49
CA SER A 104 14.44 -0.52 2.65
C SER A 104 14.08 -0.29 4.12
N ARG A 105 13.39 0.82 4.37
CA ARG A 105 12.78 1.15 5.66
C ARG A 105 11.26 1.05 5.61
N GLN A 106 10.69 0.49 4.55
CA GLN A 106 9.23 0.44 4.40
C GLN A 106 8.58 -0.40 5.51
N ALA A 107 9.17 -1.53 5.91
CA ALA A 107 8.64 -2.33 7.01
C ALA A 107 8.56 -1.55 8.34
N GLU A 108 9.59 -0.74 8.63
CA GLU A 108 9.65 0.15 9.80
C GLU A 108 8.61 1.28 9.69
N ILE A 109 8.58 1.99 8.56
CA ILE A 109 7.69 3.15 8.33
C ILE A 109 6.21 2.76 8.38
N TRP A 110 5.88 1.57 7.88
CA TRP A 110 4.53 1.02 7.90
C TRP A 110 4.18 0.31 9.21
N GLU A 111 5.14 0.17 10.12
CA GLU A 111 5.02 -0.60 11.36
C GLU A 111 4.45 -2.01 11.09
N LEU A 112 4.95 -2.70 10.06
CA LEU A 112 4.35 -3.94 9.55
C LEU A 112 4.21 -5.02 10.63
N ASP A 113 5.19 -5.16 11.51
CA ASP A 113 5.13 -6.08 12.66
C ASP A 113 3.97 -5.80 13.61
N ARG A 114 3.52 -4.54 13.68
CA ARG A 114 2.43 -4.10 14.55
C ARG A 114 1.08 -4.18 13.88
N VAL A 115 1.02 -3.95 12.56
CA VAL A 115 -0.23 -3.97 11.80
C VAL A 115 -0.60 -5.36 11.28
N LEU A 116 0.36 -6.29 11.20
CA LEU A 116 0.09 -7.69 10.87
C LEU A 116 -0.84 -8.32 11.92
N VAL A 117 -1.86 -9.02 11.44
CA VAL A 117 -2.87 -9.70 12.25
C VAL A 117 -2.67 -11.21 12.19
N GLU A 118 -2.47 -11.74 10.99
CA GLU A 118 -2.28 -13.17 10.74
C GLU A 118 -1.27 -13.38 9.60
N GLY A 119 -0.56 -14.51 9.61
CA GLY A 119 0.41 -14.87 8.57
C GLY A 119 1.80 -14.30 8.80
N ALA A 120 2.48 -13.95 7.71
CA ALA A 120 3.85 -13.44 7.71
C ALA A 120 4.00 -12.27 6.73
N LEU A 121 5.09 -11.53 6.86
CA LEU A 121 5.45 -10.50 5.88
C LEU A 121 5.86 -11.14 4.54
N PRO A 122 5.57 -10.49 3.40
CA PRO A 122 5.96 -10.95 2.07
C PRO A 122 7.44 -11.35 2.03
N GLN A 123 7.72 -12.54 1.49
CA GLN A 123 9.09 -13.04 1.28
C GLN A 123 9.43 -13.11 -0.20
N ASN A 124 8.42 -13.23 -1.07
CA ASN A 124 8.53 -13.33 -2.51
C ASN A 124 7.79 -12.17 -3.20
N ARG A 125 8.04 -11.97 -4.50
CA ARG A 125 7.42 -10.88 -5.27
C ARG A 125 5.93 -11.11 -5.51
N GLU A 126 5.53 -12.36 -5.50
CA GLU A 126 4.16 -12.82 -5.67
C GLU A 126 3.38 -12.80 -4.35
N ASP A 127 4.03 -12.48 -3.22
CA ASP A 127 3.35 -12.43 -1.93
C ASP A 127 2.65 -11.07 -1.73
N ALA A 128 1.40 -11.12 -1.26
CA ALA A 128 0.61 -9.94 -0.92
C ALA A 128 0.12 -9.99 0.53
N LEU A 129 -0.01 -8.81 1.14
CA LEU A 129 -0.75 -8.61 2.37
C LEU A 129 -2.13 -8.05 2.05
N ILE A 130 -3.17 -8.62 2.64
CA ILE A 130 -4.56 -8.22 2.42
C ILE A 130 -5.12 -7.59 3.70
N SER A 131 -5.97 -6.56 3.60
CA SER A 131 -6.59 -6.02 4.81
C SER A 131 -7.49 -7.08 5.44
N SER A 132 -7.53 -7.17 6.77
CA SER A 132 -8.37 -8.18 7.44
C SER A 132 -9.85 -8.05 7.04
N LYS A 133 -10.32 -6.82 6.75
CA LYS A 133 -11.70 -6.58 6.28
C LYS A 133 -11.95 -7.09 4.88
N LEU A 134 -11.02 -6.85 3.94
CA LEU A 134 -11.15 -7.37 2.58
C LEU A 134 -11.08 -8.91 2.58
N ALA A 135 -10.20 -9.48 3.41
CA ALA A 135 -10.10 -10.92 3.59
C ALA A 135 -11.42 -11.53 4.11
N GLU A 136 -12.04 -10.92 5.14
CA GLU A 136 -13.36 -11.31 5.64
C GLU A 136 -14.46 -11.17 4.57
N GLN A 137 -14.49 -10.07 3.84
CA GLN A 137 -15.49 -9.82 2.78
C GLN A 137 -15.42 -10.83 1.64
N LEU A 138 -14.21 -11.22 1.25
CA LEU A 138 -13.97 -12.18 0.18
C LEU A 138 -13.96 -13.63 0.67
N ASN A 139 -14.08 -13.86 1.99
CA ASN A 139 -13.94 -15.17 2.62
C ASN A 139 -12.63 -15.87 2.21
N LEU A 140 -11.54 -15.12 2.35
CA LEU A 140 -10.17 -15.43 1.94
C LEU A 140 -9.31 -15.75 3.17
N SER A 141 -8.52 -16.82 3.08
CA SER A 141 -7.59 -17.27 4.13
C SER A 141 -6.14 -17.03 3.74
N VAL A 142 -5.27 -16.89 4.74
CA VAL A 142 -3.82 -16.84 4.51
C VAL A 142 -3.34 -18.15 3.88
N GLY A 143 -2.49 -18.04 2.86
CA GLY A 143 -1.98 -19.16 2.07
C GLY A 143 -2.77 -19.44 0.78
N GLU A 144 -3.93 -18.82 0.58
CA GLU A 144 -4.68 -18.91 -0.68
C GLU A 144 -4.06 -17.99 -1.74
N SER A 145 -4.29 -18.32 -3.02
CA SER A 145 -3.92 -17.47 -4.15
C SER A 145 -5.10 -16.62 -4.58
N VAL A 146 -4.81 -15.40 -5.05
CA VAL A 146 -5.80 -14.44 -5.57
C VAL A 146 -5.33 -13.90 -6.91
N THR A 147 -6.27 -13.53 -7.77
CA THR A 147 -5.99 -12.92 -9.07
C THR A 147 -6.32 -11.43 -8.99
N PHE A 148 -5.29 -10.59 -9.10
CA PHE A 148 -5.50 -9.16 -9.34
C PHE A 148 -5.86 -8.93 -10.80
N ILE A 149 -6.88 -8.11 -11.04
CA ILE A 149 -7.36 -7.73 -12.37
C ILE A 149 -7.34 -6.21 -12.46
N GLY A 150 -6.59 -5.65 -13.40
CA GLY A 150 -6.44 -4.21 -13.53
C GLY A 150 -5.98 -3.77 -14.91
N SER A 151 -5.36 -2.59 -14.98
CA SER A 151 -4.81 -2.03 -16.21
C SER A 151 -3.31 -1.75 -16.09
N THR A 152 -2.63 -1.95 -17.20
CA THR A 152 -1.23 -1.53 -17.40
C THR A 152 -1.14 -0.03 -17.67
N MET A 153 0.08 0.50 -17.74
CA MET A 153 0.33 1.90 -18.13
C MET A 153 -0.18 2.25 -19.53
N ASP A 154 -0.31 1.27 -20.43
CA ASP A 154 -0.86 1.47 -21.78
C ASP A 154 -2.39 1.30 -21.82
N ASN A 155 -3.05 1.28 -20.65
CA ASN A 155 -4.47 0.98 -20.47
C ASN A 155 -4.91 -0.39 -21.01
N ALA A 156 -3.97 -1.33 -21.20
CA ALA A 156 -4.30 -2.71 -21.54
C ALA A 156 -4.75 -3.47 -20.29
N PHE A 157 -5.77 -4.31 -20.45
CA PHE A 157 -6.24 -5.23 -19.42
C PHE A 157 -5.15 -6.21 -19.02
N THR A 158 -4.95 -6.41 -17.71
CA THR A 158 -3.95 -7.34 -17.19
C THR A 158 -4.48 -8.11 -15.98
N THR A 159 -3.99 -9.33 -15.82
CA THR A 159 -4.22 -10.14 -14.63
C THR A 159 -2.89 -10.63 -14.07
N TYR A 160 -2.81 -10.72 -12.74
CA TYR A 160 -1.62 -11.22 -12.06
C TYR A 160 -1.99 -11.96 -10.78
N ASN A 161 -1.37 -13.11 -10.54
CA ASN A 161 -1.66 -13.93 -9.38
C ASN A 161 -0.75 -13.58 -8.21
N PHE A 162 -1.33 -13.43 -7.03
CA PHE A 162 -0.62 -13.22 -5.78
C PHE A 162 -0.95 -14.33 -4.79
N ASN A 163 -0.01 -14.66 -3.91
CA ASN A 163 -0.19 -15.52 -2.76
C ASN A 163 -0.46 -14.65 -1.54
N VAL A 164 -1.53 -14.95 -0.80
CA VAL A 164 -1.88 -14.22 0.41
C VAL A 164 -0.96 -14.66 1.53
N SER A 165 0.09 -13.89 1.80
CA SER A 165 1.10 -14.20 2.83
C SER A 165 0.64 -13.84 4.25
N GLY A 166 -0.30 -12.91 4.37
CA GLY A 166 -0.84 -12.49 5.66
C GLY A 166 -1.95 -11.46 5.53
N THR A 167 -2.60 -11.17 6.66
CA THR A 167 -3.59 -10.10 6.77
C THR A 167 -3.09 -8.99 7.68
N PHE A 168 -3.46 -7.74 7.37
CA PHE A 168 -3.11 -6.58 8.19
C PHE A 168 -4.34 -5.76 8.59
N ASN A 169 -4.21 -5.07 9.71
CA ASN A 169 -5.12 -4.02 10.13
C ASN A 169 -4.27 -2.80 10.48
N LEU A 170 -4.49 -1.69 9.76
CA LEU A 170 -3.70 -0.48 9.96
C LEU A 170 -3.85 0.10 11.36
N ARG A 171 -4.92 -0.25 12.11
CA ARG A 171 -5.23 0.23 13.47
C ARG A 171 -5.24 1.77 13.55
N LYS A 172 -5.49 2.42 12.41
CA LYS A 172 -5.42 3.88 12.18
C LYS A 172 -6.82 4.45 11.91
N GLY A 173 -7.65 4.49 12.95
CA GLY A 173 -8.87 5.31 13.02
C GLY A 173 -9.87 5.16 11.86
N GLN A 174 -10.35 6.28 11.30
CA GLN A 174 -11.36 6.29 10.23
C GLN A 174 -10.84 5.71 8.90
N THR A 175 -9.52 5.72 8.67
CA THR A 175 -8.89 5.15 7.46
C THR A 175 -9.04 3.63 7.41
N ASP A 176 -9.09 2.98 8.57
CA ASP A 176 -9.41 1.55 8.70
C ASP A 176 -10.85 1.24 8.23
N LYS A 177 -11.80 2.18 8.24
CA LYS A 177 -13.20 1.87 7.87
C LYS A 177 -13.44 1.67 6.37
N GLN A 178 -12.48 2.05 5.52
CA GLN A 178 -12.62 2.03 4.06
C GLN A 178 -11.58 1.14 3.36
N MET A 179 -10.63 0.59 4.11
CA MET A 179 -9.57 -0.30 3.61
C MET A 179 -9.73 -1.71 4.19
#